data_AF-A0A1J3J4S4-F1
#
_entry.id   AF-A0A1J3J4S4-F1
#
_cell.length_a   1.000
_cell.length_b   1.000
_cell.length_c   1.000
_cell.angle_alpha   90.00
_cell.angle_beta   90.00
_cell.angle_gamma   90.00
#
_symmetry.space_group_name_H-M   'P 1'
#
loop_
_entity.id
_entity.type
_entity.pdbx_description
1 polymer ?
#
loop_
_entity_poly.entity_id
_entity_poly.type
_entity_poly.pdbx_seq_one_letter_code
_entity_poly.pdbx_strand_id
1 'polypeptide(L)'
;YECLVGYPPFYAEDPMSTCRKIVNWKKTLVFPEEARLSRDSQDLIEKMICDSSKRLTFEQIKAHPFFKGLDWENVRKTKAPIIPTVTSEVDTQNFDKFEDLGDTADDDPHKTSEANQSFIGYTFKRVEQPKPLAQDFF
;
A
#
# COMPACT_ATOMS: atom_id res chain seq x y z
N TYR A 1 -11.86 1.27 1.17
CA TYR A 1 -12.96 0.52 0.54
C TYR A 1 -12.62 -0.97 0.55
N GLU A 2 -11.60 -1.42 -0.18
CA GLU A 2 -11.26 -2.84 -0.31
C GLU A 2 -11.08 -3.57 1.02
N CYS A 3 -10.36 -3.00 2.00
CA CYS A 3 -10.21 -3.63 3.32
C CYS A 3 -11.53 -3.85 4.07
N LEU A 4 -12.58 -3.06 3.79
CA LEU A 4 -13.89 -3.16 4.46
C LEU A 4 -14.92 -3.95 3.64
N VAL A 5 -14.75 -4.01 2.32
CA VAL A 5 -15.72 -4.61 1.39
C VAL A 5 -15.24 -5.95 0.84
N GLY A 6 -13.92 -6.16 0.76
CA GLY A 6 -13.27 -7.37 0.26
C GLY A 6 -12.88 -7.34 -1.23
N TYR A 7 -13.21 -6.27 -1.95
CA TYR A 7 -12.84 -6.09 -3.37
C TYR A 7 -12.70 -4.59 -3.72
N PRO A 8 -12.02 -4.23 -4.83
CA PRO A 8 -11.82 -2.83 -5.18
C PRO A 8 -13.11 -2.17 -5.71
N PRO A 9 -13.34 -0.87 -5.45
CA PRO A 9 -14.61 -0.19 -5.72
C PRO A 9 -15.00 -0.11 -7.20
N PHE A 10 -14.05 -0.29 -8.11
CA PHE A 10 -14.26 -0.16 -9.55
C PHE A 10 -13.93 -1.43 -10.33
N TYR A 11 -13.87 -2.58 -9.65
CA TYR A 11 -13.59 -3.86 -10.29
C TYR A 11 -14.51 -4.11 -11.49
N ALA A 12 -13.93 -4.59 -12.59
CA ALA A 12 -14.62 -5.12 -13.75
C ALA A 12 -13.77 -6.23 -14.38
N GLU A 13 -14.39 -7.09 -15.19
CA GLU A 13 -13.71 -8.22 -15.84
C GLU A 13 -12.64 -7.75 -16.84
N ASP A 14 -12.90 -6.64 -17.55
CA ASP A 14 -11.96 -6.07 -18.51
C ASP A 14 -11.32 -4.75 -18.00
N PRO A 15 -10.05 -4.48 -18.36
CA PRO A 15 -9.36 -3.27 -17.94
C PRO A 15 -10.03 -1.97 -18.40
N MET A 16 -10.62 -1.96 -19.61
CA MET A 16 -11.24 -0.76 -20.18
C MET A 16 -12.49 -0.36 -19.40
N SER A 17 -13.30 -1.34 -18.98
CA SER A 17 -14.44 -1.12 -18.10
C SER A 17 -14.03 -0.64 -16.72
N THR A 18 -12.95 -1.17 -16.15
CA THR A 18 -12.39 -0.67 -14.88
C THR A 18 -12.00 0.81 -15.01
N CYS A 19 -11.27 1.16 -16.08
CA CYS A 19 -10.93 2.56 -16.39
C CYS A 19 -12.17 3.44 -16.55
N ARG A 20 -13.19 2.96 -17.28
CA ARG A 20 -14.45 3.69 -17.47
C ARG A 20 -15.19 3.90 -16.15
N LYS A 21 -15.18 2.91 -15.25
CA LYS A 21 -15.75 3.04 -13.90
C LYS A 21 -14.99 4.07 -13.08
N ILE A 22 -13.65 4.07 -13.10
CA ILE A 22 -12.82 5.06 -12.40
C ILE A 22 -13.11 6.48 -12.89
N VAL A 23 -13.15 6.70 -14.21
CA VAL A 23 -13.44 8.03 -14.79
C VAL A 23 -14.84 8.51 -14.40
N ASN A 24 -15.82 7.60 -14.35
CA ASN A 24 -17.20 7.90 -14.01
C ASN A 24 -17.52 7.67 -12.51
N TRP A 25 -16.53 7.76 -11.62
CA TRP A 25 -16.64 7.41 -10.19
C TRP A 25 -17.88 7.98 -9.49
N LYS A 26 -18.32 9.20 -9.85
CA LYS A 26 -19.52 9.86 -9.31
C LYS A 26 -20.80 9.03 -9.47
N LYS A 27 -20.86 8.16 -10.49
CA LYS A 27 -22.01 7.31 -10.79
C LYS A 27 -21.75 5.83 -10.49
N THR A 28 -20.49 5.43 -10.39
CA THR A 28 -20.07 4.02 -10.35
C THR A 28 -19.50 3.60 -9.00
N LEU A 29 -19.17 4.55 -8.11
CA LEU A 29 -18.88 4.25 -6.72
C LEU A 29 -20.20 3.85 -6.03
N VAL A 30 -20.31 2.58 -5.67
CA VAL A 30 -21.47 2.01 -4.98
C VAL A 30 -20.99 1.28 -3.73
N PHE A 31 -21.71 1.45 -2.63
CA PHE A 31 -21.46 0.73 -1.39
C PHE A 31 -22.42 -0.46 -1.28
N PRO A 32 -21.93 -1.71 -1.31
CA PRO A 32 -22.78 -2.88 -1.11
C PRO A 32 -23.40 -2.86 0.30
N GLU A 33 -24.68 -3.20 0.40
CA GLU A 33 -25.41 -3.24 1.68
C GLU A 33 -24.86 -4.34 2.60
N GLU A 34 -24.41 -5.45 2.02
CA GLU A 34 -23.83 -6.60 2.70
C GLU A 34 -22.53 -6.27 3.43
N ALA A 35 -21.78 -5.25 2.99
CA ALA A 35 -20.56 -4.82 3.67
C ALA A 35 -20.83 -4.06 4.98
N ARG A 36 -22.08 -3.64 5.24
CA ARG A 36 -22.52 -2.98 6.49
C ARG A 36 -21.57 -1.88 6.98
N LEU A 37 -21.09 -1.05 6.06
CA LEU A 37 -20.14 0.00 6.36
C LEU A 37 -20.75 1.03 7.33
N SER A 38 -19.97 1.51 8.29
CA SER A 38 -20.38 2.62 9.13
C SER A 38 -20.51 3.91 8.29
N ARG A 39 -21.35 4.85 8.75
CA ARG A 39 -21.50 6.17 8.11
C ARG A 39 -20.16 6.90 7.99
N ASP A 40 -19.35 6.86 9.04
CA ASP A 40 -18.02 7.48 9.06
C ASP A 40 -17.06 6.83 8.05
N SER A 41 -17.20 5.52 7.79
CA SER A 41 -16.40 4.82 6.77
C SER A 41 -16.80 5.23 5.36
N GLN A 42 -18.11 5.28 5.08
CA GLN A 42 -18.62 5.72 3.78
C GLN A 42 -18.23 7.17 3.50
N ASP A 43 -18.44 8.06 4.47
CA ASP A 43 -18.10 9.48 4.40
C ASP A 43 -16.59 9.70 4.15
N LEU A 44 -15.71 8.95 4.83
CA LEU A 44 -14.27 9.01 4.57
C LEU A 44 -13.95 8.58 3.13
N ILE A 45 -14.56 7.48 2.65
CA ILE A 45 -14.30 6.96 1.31
C ILE A 45 -14.75 7.96 0.25
N GLU A 46 -15.94 8.54 0.38
CA GLU A 46 -16.47 9.55 -0.55
C GLU A 46 -15.62 10.82 -0.58
N LYS A 47 -15.06 11.24 0.57
CA LYS A 47 -14.16 12.40 0.66
C LYS A 47 -12.74 12.13 0.14
N MET A 48 -12.37 10.87 -0.08
CA MET A 48 -11.09 10.49 -0.66
C MET A 48 -11.21 10.19 -2.16
N ILE A 49 -12.28 9.49 -2.56
CA ILE A 49 -12.67 9.23 -3.95
C ILE A 49 -13.48 10.43 -4.45
N CYS A 50 -12.79 11.55 -4.65
CA CYS A 50 -13.39 12.77 -5.14
C CYS A 50 -12.46 13.55 -6.07
N ASP A 51 -12.98 14.67 -6.60
CA ASP A 51 -12.19 15.64 -7.35
C ASP A 51 -11.01 16.14 -6.49
N SER A 52 -9.84 16.31 -7.10
CA SER A 52 -8.59 16.63 -6.38
C SER A 52 -8.70 17.88 -5.49
N SER A 53 -9.43 18.90 -5.94
CA SER A 53 -9.63 20.16 -5.21
C SER A 53 -10.47 20.04 -3.94
N LYS A 54 -11.22 18.95 -3.79
CA LYS A 54 -12.09 18.69 -2.62
C LYS A 54 -11.54 17.60 -1.70
N ARG A 55 -10.46 16.94 -2.09
CA ARG A 55 -9.88 15.82 -1.35
C ARG A 55 -9.33 16.31 -0.02
N LEU A 56 -9.55 15.52 1.02
CA LEU A 56 -9.05 15.84 2.35
C LEU A 56 -7.52 15.98 2.36
N THR A 57 -7.05 16.98 3.11
CA THR A 57 -5.64 17.11 3.46
C THR A 57 -5.27 16.12 4.57
N PHE A 58 -3.97 15.95 4.82
CA PHE A 58 -3.48 15.09 5.90
C PHE A 58 -4.09 15.42 7.27
N GLU A 59 -4.13 16.70 7.66
CA GLU A 59 -4.71 17.12 8.93
C GLU A 59 -6.22 16.84 9.00
N GLN A 60 -6.94 17.02 7.88
CA GLN A 60 -8.36 16.70 7.81
C GLN A 60 -8.64 15.20 7.90
N ILE A 61 -7.75 14.36 7.35
CA ILE A 61 -7.82 12.90 7.51
C ILE A 61 -7.61 12.52 8.99
N LYS A 62 -6.60 13.09 9.66
CA LYS A 62 -6.36 12.83 11.10
C LYS A 62 -7.56 13.17 11.98
N ALA A 63 -8.23 14.28 11.66
CA ALA A 63 -9.40 14.77 12.40
C ALA A 63 -10.71 14.07 12.02
N HIS A 64 -10.72 13.18 11.03
CA HIS A 64 -11.95 12.55 10.55
C HIS A 64 -12.58 11.64 11.63
N PRO A 65 -13.91 11.65 11.82
CA PRO A 65 -14.59 10.81 12.82
C PRO A 65 -14.29 9.30 12.72
N PHE A 66 -13.99 8.81 11.51
CA PHE A 66 -13.54 7.43 11.29
C PHE A 66 -12.33 7.03 12.15
N PHE A 67 -11.41 7.98 12.41
CA PHE A 67 -10.21 7.75 13.23
C PHE A 67 -10.38 8.22 14.68
N LYS A 68 -11.61 8.47 15.14
CA LYS A 68 -11.87 8.93 16.49
C LYS A 68 -11.31 7.94 17.52
N GLY A 69 -10.48 8.44 18.43
CA GLY A 69 -9.84 7.65 19.48
C GLY A 69 -8.49 7.04 19.07
N LEU A 70 -8.04 7.22 17.83
CA LEU A 70 -6.70 6.83 17.42
C LEU A 70 -5.66 7.83 17.94
N ASP A 71 -4.68 7.34 18.71
CA ASP A 71 -3.49 8.11 19.09
C ASP A 71 -2.49 8.10 17.92
N TRP A 72 -2.53 9.16 17.12
CA TRP A 72 -1.64 9.33 15.97
C TRP A 72 -0.17 9.46 16.33
N GLU A 73 0.17 9.96 17.53
CA GLU A 73 1.56 10.18 17.94
C GLU A 73 2.22 8.87 18.39
N ASN A 74 1.44 7.96 18.96
CA ASN A 74 1.93 6.66 19.44
C ASN A 74 1.45 5.46 18.63
N VAL A 75 0.83 5.66 17.46
CA VAL A 75 0.28 4.56 16.64
C VAL A 75 1.27 3.43 16.39
N ARG A 76 2.55 3.74 16.15
CA ARG A 76 3.61 2.73 15.94
C ARG A 76 3.99 1.93 17.17
N LYS A 77 3.66 2.40 18.37
CA LYS A 77 3.87 1.71 19.64
C LYS A 77 2.68 0.87 20.06
N THR A 78 1.52 1.05 19.40
CA THR A 78 0.33 0.24 19.68
C THR A 78 0.51 -1.18 19.16
N LYS A 79 -0.11 -2.15 19.84
CA LYS A 79 -0.07 -3.54 19.40
C LYS A 79 -0.81 -3.68 18.07
N ALA A 80 -0.13 -4.21 17.06
CA ALA A 80 -0.73 -4.48 15.75
C ALA A 80 -1.88 -5.50 15.86
N PRO A 81 -2.94 -5.38 15.04
CA PRO A 81 -4.05 -6.34 15.03
C PRO A 81 -3.62 -7.76 14.69
N ILE A 82 -2.64 -7.90 13.79
CA ILE A 82 -2.06 -9.18 13.36
C ILE A 82 -0.57 -9.12 13.63
N ILE A 83 -0.08 -10.05 14.44
CA ILE A 83 1.35 -10.25 14.71
C ILE A 83 1.74 -11.54 14.00
N PRO A 84 2.54 -11.50 12.92
CA PRO A 84 2.97 -12.71 12.24
C PRO A 84 3.84 -13.55 13.17
N THR A 85 3.63 -14.86 13.16
CA THR A 85 4.58 -15.78 13.79
C THR A 85 5.76 -15.92 12.83
N VAL A 86 6.99 -15.78 13.35
CA VAL A 86 8.22 -15.92 12.57
C VAL A 86 9.09 -16.96 13.27
N THR A 87 9.44 -18.04 12.56
CA THR A 87 10.14 -19.18 13.17
C THR A 87 11.65 -19.15 12.96
N SER A 88 12.15 -18.39 11.98
CA SER A 88 13.59 -18.25 11.70
C SER A 88 13.90 -16.98 10.90
N GLU A 89 15.19 -16.62 10.79
CA GLU A 89 15.64 -15.46 9.99
C GLU A 89 15.33 -15.56 8.49
N VAL A 90 15.11 -16.79 7.99
CA VAL A 90 14.82 -17.09 6.58
C VAL A 90 13.36 -17.52 6.37
N ASP A 91 12.49 -17.28 7.35
CA ASP A 91 11.08 -17.64 7.28
C ASP A 91 10.35 -16.77 6.24
N THR A 92 9.82 -17.44 5.21
CA THR A 92 9.06 -16.83 4.12
C THR A 92 7.57 -17.23 4.12
N GLN A 93 7.02 -17.75 5.22
CA GLN A 93 5.67 -18.31 5.27
C GLN A 93 4.54 -17.30 4.96
N ASN A 94 4.79 -16.00 5.15
CA ASN A 94 3.85 -14.92 4.87
C ASN A 94 3.96 -14.38 3.43
N PHE A 95 4.76 -15.03 2.58
CA PHE A 95 4.95 -14.70 1.17
C PHE A 95 4.41 -15.82 0.28
N ASP A 96 3.92 -15.45 -0.90
CA ASP A 96 3.52 -16.43 -1.92
C ASP A 96 4.74 -17.18 -2.46
N LYS A 97 4.53 -18.45 -2.81
CA LYS A 97 5.54 -19.26 -3.49
C LYS A 97 5.36 -19.07 -4.99
N PHE A 98 6.37 -18.54 -5.64
CA PHE A 98 6.40 -18.39 -7.09
C PHE A 98 7.15 -19.57 -7.72
N GLU A 99 6.68 -20.01 -8.88
CA GLU A 99 7.44 -20.94 -9.70
C GLU A 99 8.68 -20.25 -10.26
N ASP A 100 9.78 -21.00 -10.35
CA ASP A 100 10.97 -20.53 -11.03
C ASP A 100 10.67 -20.49 -12.54
N LEU A 101 10.59 -19.29 -13.10
CA LEU A 101 10.35 -19.08 -14.53
C LEU A 101 11.57 -19.42 -15.40
N GLY A 102 12.70 -19.78 -14.77
CA GLY A 102 13.97 -20.05 -15.42
C GLY A 102 14.64 -18.77 -15.95
N ASP A 103 15.93 -18.88 -16.29
CA ASP A 103 16.67 -17.78 -16.91
C ASP A 103 16.19 -17.57 -18.35
N THR A 104 15.26 -16.65 -18.56
CA THR A 104 14.94 -16.10 -19.90
C THR A 104 15.91 -14.99 -20.30
N ALA A 105 17.11 -14.96 -19.71
CA ALA A 105 18.09 -13.92 -19.94
C ALA A 105 18.60 -14.00 -21.39
N ASP A 106 18.27 -12.97 -22.16
CA ASP A 106 18.76 -12.77 -23.52
C ASP A 106 20.18 -12.19 -23.41
N ASP A 107 21.17 -13.07 -23.28
CA ASP A 107 22.58 -12.79 -22.98
C ASP A 107 23.33 -12.17 -24.19
N ASP A 108 22.69 -11.24 -24.92
CA ASP A 108 23.28 -10.54 -26.05
C ASP A 108 24.20 -9.41 -25.57
N PRO A 109 25.53 -9.55 -25.69
CA PRO A 109 26.50 -8.58 -25.19
C PRO A 109 26.35 -7.20 -25.86
N HIS A 110 25.75 -7.11 -27.06
CA HIS A 110 25.54 -5.84 -27.77
C HIS A 110 24.41 -4.98 -27.21
N LYS A 111 23.41 -5.56 -26.52
CA LYS A 111 22.31 -4.81 -25.86
C LYS A 111 22.75 -4.18 -24.53
N THR A 112 23.79 -4.71 -23.91
CA THR A 112 24.22 -4.34 -22.55
C THR A 112 24.87 -2.95 -22.46
N SER A 113 25.56 -2.46 -23.50
CA SER A 113 26.44 -1.29 -23.35
C SER A 113 25.69 0.05 -23.19
N GLU A 114 24.58 0.26 -23.89
CA GLU A 114 23.74 1.46 -23.74
C GLU A 114 22.85 1.37 -22.50
N ALA A 115 22.32 0.18 -22.20
CA ALA A 115 21.51 -0.08 -21.01
C ALA A 115 22.28 0.17 -19.70
N ASN A 116 23.59 -0.13 -19.68
CA ASN A 116 24.45 0.10 -18.52
C ASN A 116 24.57 1.58 -18.13
N GLN A 117 24.36 2.51 -19.07
CA GLN A 117 24.40 3.94 -18.76
C GLN A 117 23.25 4.37 -17.85
N SER A 118 22.09 3.70 -17.93
CA SER A 118 20.94 3.98 -17.07
C SER A 118 21.15 3.60 -15.59
N PHE A 119 22.19 2.82 -15.28
CA PHE A 119 22.49 2.34 -13.93
C PHE A 119 23.70 3.03 -13.28
N ILE A 120 24.29 4.04 -13.93
CA ILE A 120 25.36 4.84 -13.33
C ILE A 120 24.80 5.54 -12.07
N GLY A 121 25.42 5.28 -10.91
CA GLY A 121 24.98 5.82 -9.62
C GLY A 121 23.97 4.96 -8.86
N TYR A 122 23.62 3.77 -9.39
CA TYR A 122 22.76 2.82 -8.69
C TYR A 122 23.38 2.29 -7.39
N THR A 123 24.70 2.09 -7.39
CA THR A 123 25.43 1.55 -6.23
C THR A 123 25.31 2.48 -5.02
N PHE A 124 24.66 2.00 -3.97
CA PHE A 124 24.57 2.66 -2.67
C PHE A 124 25.25 1.82 -1.60
N LYS A 125 26.13 2.43 -0.81
CA LYS A 125 26.70 1.85 0.40
C LYS A 125 26.26 2.68 1.60
N ARG A 126 25.47 2.08 2.50
CA ARG A 126 25.11 2.73 3.76
C ARG A 126 26.38 2.94 4.58
N VAL A 127 26.76 4.18 4.81
CA VAL A 127 27.77 4.52 5.82
C VAL A 127 27.09 4.41 7.17
N GLU A 128 27.49 3.43 7.99
CA GLU A 128 26.99 3.33 9.36
C GLU A 128 27.46 4.57 10.14
N GLN A 129 26.51 5.45 10.49
CA GLN A 129 26.76 6.42 11.54
C GLN A 129 26.86 5.66 12.87
N PRO A 130 27.81 5.99 13.77
CA PRO A 130 27.90 5.33 15.06
C PRO A 130 26.54 5.41 15.75
N LYS A 131 25.98 4.25 16.13
CA LYS A 131 24.74 4.18 16.91
C LYS A 131 24.95 5.05 18.15
N PRO A 132 24.09 6.05 18.44
CA PRO A 132 24.05 6.60 19.79
C PRO A 132 23.74 5.43 20.73
N LEU A 133 24.48 5.34 21.84
CA LEU A 133 24.29 4.34 22.89
C LEU A 133 22.80 4.29 23.24
N ALA A 134 22.10 3.28 22.72
CA ALA A 134 20.75 2.99 23.16
C ALA A 134 20.88 2.52 24.60
N GLN A 135 20.22 3.23 25.52
CA GLN A 135 19.89 2.65 26.82
C GLN A 135 19.05 1.41 26.55
N ASP A 136 19.55 0.28 27.04
CA ASP A 136 18.88 -1.01 26.97
C ASP A 136 17.46 -0.90 27.53
N PHE A 137 16.48 -1.13 26.66
CA PHE A 137 15.15 -1.56 27.06
C PHE A 137 14.85 -2.84 26.30
N PHE A 138 15.42 -3.95 26.80
CA PHE A 138 14.74 -5.20 27.15
C PHE A 138 15.65 -5.99 28.09
#